data_AF-A0A6I5X8I0-F1
#
_entry.id   AF-A0A6I5X8I0-F1
#
_cell.length_a   1.000
_cell.length_b   1.000
_cell.length_c   1.000
_cell.angle_alpha   90.00
_cell.angle_beta   90.00
_cell.angle_gamma   90.00
#
_symmetry.space_group_name_H-M   'P 1'
#
loop_
_entity.id
_entity.type
_entity.pdbx_description
1 polymer ?
#
loop_
_entity_poly.entity_id
_entity_poly.type
_entity_poly.pdbx_seq_one_letter_code
_entity_poly.pdbx_strand_id
1 'polypeptide(L)'
;MSVRRAYAVPLLAVLVASGCGGGASPVGGPAKATLTPSATASTATSSSTSSSTAPSATTSARPSTTPRTRMTTAPTRHTAATQPPPPAAAALSPVPRAGAEPTVRFPRNEPAVGSGANASVAPVPDALWNRMVGYSWTAGCPVGRSQLRYVRVNFWGFDGVRSRGGVVVNASIAGATAAAFTRLYALQFRIRQMKPMDSGWGRNPKGPGANDYAAMNADNTSAFNCRYVGGQEASKVYSKHAYGTAIDVNDFENPYVADNGTVYPDTYFLRRAPAPGVFTGGGSAVGAFTSQGLRWGGSWSHPDYQHFER
;
A
#
# COMPACT_ATOMS: atom_id res chain seq x y z
N MET A 1 50.85 -12.85 -28.28
CA MET A 1 50.25 -14.01 -28.96
C MET A 1 49.34 -14.72 -27.97
N SER A 2 48.03 -14.53 -28.08
CA SER A 2 47.06 -15.12 -27.15
C SER A 2 46.10 -16.02 -27.93
N VAL A 3 46.12 -17.31 -27.61
CA VAL A 3 45.47 -18.40 -28.33
C VAL A 3 43.99 -18.43 -27.96
N ARG A 4 43.11 -18.23 -28.94
CA ARG A 4 41.65 -18.41 -28.80
C ARG A 4 41.33 -19.91 -28.83
N ARG A 5 40.72 -20.44 -27.76
CA ARG A 5 40.05 -21.76 -27.79
C ARG A 5 38.59 -21.56 -28.22
N ALA A 6 38.25 -22.12 -29.37
CA ALA A 6 36.88 -22.26 -29.83
C ALA A 6 36.26 -23.52 -29.19
N TYR A 7 35.07 -23.38 -28.60
CA TYR A 7 34.26 -24.51 -28.16
C TYR A 7 33.15 -24.74 -29.18
N ALA A 8 33.14 -25.94 -29.75
CA ALA A 8 32.10 -26.43 -30.66
C ALA A 8 30.85 -26.82 -29.86
N VAL A 9 29.68 -26.41 -30.35
CA VAL A 9 28.36 -26.80 -29.83
C VAL A 9 27.83 -27.93 -30.73
N PRO A 10 27.46 -29.11 -30.21
CA PRO A 10 26.73 -30.08 -31.01
C PRO A 10 25.23 -29.74 -31.02
N LEU A 11 24.67 -29.55 -32.22
CA LEU A 11 23.24 -29.55 -32.47
C LEU A 11 22.68 -30.97 -32.24
N LEU A 12 21.69 -31.10 -31.35
CA LEU A 12 20.85 -32.29 -31.26
C LEU A 12 19.57 -32.04 -32.08
N ALA A 13 19.38 -32.79 -33.16
CA ALA A 13 18.17 -32.80 -33.96
C ALA A 13 17.10 -33.66 -33.27
N VAL A 14 15.91 -33.09 -33.06
CA VAL A 14 14.71 -33.83 -32.59
C VAL A 14 13.79 -34.05 -33.79
N LEU A 15 13.60 -35.32 -34.14
CA LEU A 15 12.59 -35.82 -35.08
C LEU A 15 11.21 -35.77 -34.42
N VAL A 16 10.25 -35.08 -35.03
CA VAL A 16 8.82 -35.17 -34.68
C VAL A 16 8.12 -36.02 -35.73
N ALA A 17 7.66 -37.20 -35.33
CA ALA A 17 6.83 -38.08 -36.15
C ALA A 17 5.36 -37.68 -36.02
N SER A 18 4.71 -37.43 -37.15
CA SER A 18 3.27 -37.18 -37.29
C SER A 18 2.49 -38.49 -37.22
N GLY A 19 1.45 -38.54 -36.38
CA GLY A 19 0.46 -39.62 -36.35
C GLY A 19 -0.95 -39.07 -36.52
N CYS A 20 -1.56 -39.34 -37.68
CA CYS A 20 -2.98 -39.15 -37.94
C CYS A 20 -3.78 -40.37 -37.45
N GLY A 21 -5.00 -40.16 -36.99
CA GLY A 21 -5.96 -41.24 -36.72
C GLY A 21 -7.27 -40.70 -36.18
N GLY A 22 -8.24 -40.50 -37.07
CA GLY A 22 -9.60 -40.07 -36.75
C GLY A 22 -10.51 -41.23 -36.30
N GLY A 23 -11.63 -40.86 -35.66
CA GLY A 23 -12.72 -41.78 -35.31
C GLY A 23 -13.89 -40.97 -34.72
N ALA A 24 -15.05 -41.09 -35.35
CA ALA A 24 -16.21 -40.21 -35.20
C ALA A 24 -17.06 -40.43 -33.93
N SER A 25 -17.79 -39.38 -33.58
CA SER A 25 -18.96 -39.21 -32.67
C SER A 25 -20.12 -40.21 -32.94
N PRO A 26 -21.26 -40.27 -32.18
CA PRO A 26 -21.91 -39.24 -31.34
C PRO A 26 -22.43 -39.76 -29.97
N VAL A 27 -22.93 -38.95 -29.03
CA VAL A 27 -24.32 -38.49 -28.89
C VAL A 27 -24.42 -37.65 -27.60
N GLY A 28 -25.18 -36.54 -27.63
CA GLY A 28 -25.82 -35.97 -26.44
C GLY A 28 -25.39 -34.56 -26.02
N GLY A 29 -26.09 -33.54 -26.51
CA GLY A 29 -26.27 -32.28 -25.77
C GLY A 29 -27.78 -32.08 -25.48
N PRO A 30 -28.22 -30.94 -24.95
CA PRO A 30 -27.65 -30.12 -23.87
C PRO A 30 -28.71 -29.83 -22.79
N ALA A 31 -28.32 -29.71 -21.51
CA ALA A 31 -29.18 -29.13 -20.48
C ALA A 31 -28.67 -27.73 -20.11
N LYS A 32 -29.25 -26.71 -20.75
CA LYS A 32 -29.19 -25.31 -20.31
C LYS A 32 -30.00 -25.17 -19.02
N ALA A 33 -29.34 -24.92 -17.90
CA ALA A 33 -29.99 -24.39 -16.71
C ALA A 33 -30.02 -22.86 -16.81
N THR A 34 -31.16 -22.34 -17.25
CA THR A 34 -31.48 -20.91 -17.25
C THR A 34 -31.76 -20.48 -15.81
N LEU A 35 -30.85 -19.74 -15.19
CA LEU A 35 -31.12 -19.05 -13.92
C LEU A 35 -31.78 -17.71 -14.22
N THR A 36 -33.08 -17.63 -13.97
CA THR A 36 -33.87 -16.40 -13.84
C THR A 36 -33.49 -15.64 -12.57
N PRO A 37 -33.26 -14.32 -12.63
CA PRO A 37 -33.44 -13.47 -11.47
C PRO A 37 -34.85 -12.88 -11.49
N SER A 38 -35.71 -13.30 -10.56
CA SER A 38 -36.93 -12.58 -10.22
C SER A 38 -36.55 -11.23 -9.63
N ALA A 39 -36.96 -10.16 -10.31
CA ALA A 39 -37.02 -8.83 -9.76
C ALA A 39 -38.19 -8.74 -8.79
N THR A 40 -37.90 -8.44 -7.52
CA THR A 40 -38.92 -7.94 -6.59
C THR A 40 -38.59 -6.49 -6.29
N ALA A 41 -39.27 -5.61 -7.01
CA ALA A 41 -39.39 -4.21 -6.64
C ALA A 41 -40.36 -4.11 -5.46
N SER A 42 -39.89 -3.56 -4.34
CA SER A 42 -40.77 -3.10 -3.26
C SER A 42 -40.75 -1.59 -3.23
N THR A 43 -41.81 -1.03 -3.78
CA THR A 43 -42.30 0.34 -3.59
C THR A 43 -42.76 0.49 -2.15
N ALA A 44 -42.31 1.54 -1.46
CA ALA A 44 -43.01 2.09 -0.30
C ALA A 44 -43.02 3.62 -0.42
N THR A 45 -44.23 4.13 -0.56
CA THR A 45 -44.60 5.53 -0.73
C THR A 45 -45.05 6.12 0.61
N SER A 46 -44.78 7.42 0.80
CA SER A 46 -45.49 8.37 1.69
C SER A 46 -45.24 8.25 3.21
N SER A 47 -45.13 9.32 4.00
CA SER A 47 -45.80 10.61 3.89
C SER A 47 -45.09 11.73 4.68
N SER A 48 -45.37 12.94 4.23
CA SER A 48 -45.15 14.30 4.75
C SER A 48 -45.50 14.59 6.21
N THR A 49 -44.95 15.68 6.78
CA THR A 49 -45.64 16.91 7.30
C THR A 49 -44.57 17.84 7.91
N SER A 50 -44.12 18.94 7.27
CA SER A 50 -44.63 20.35 7.20
C SER A 50 -44.13 21.31 8.31
N SER A 51 -43.49 22.42 7.85
CA SER A 51 -43.54 23.84 8.33
C SER A 51 -43.10 24.19 9.77
N SER A 52 -42.40 25.29 10.10
CA SER A 52 -42.57 26.72 9.76
C SER A 52 -41.36 27.51 10.34
N THR A 53 -40.74 28.45 9.61
CA THR A 53 -40.88 29.94 9.64
C THR A 53 -40.30 30.68 10.87
N ALA A 54 -39.38 31.62 10.60
CA ALA A 54 -38.75 32.63 11.48
C ALA A 54 -39.75 33.77 11.88
N PRO A 55 -39.39 34.96 12.48
CA PRO A 55 -38.10 35.51 12.96
C PRO A 55 -38.13 36.35 14.29
N SER A 56 -36.96 36.91 14.65
CA SER A 56 -36.64 38.19 15.36
C SER A 56 -37.30 38.61 16.69
N ALA A 57 -36.45 38.98 17.68
CA ALA A 57 -36.61 40.23 18.45
C ALA A 57 -35.33 40.65 19.20
N THR A 58 -34.91 41.87 18.90
CA THR A 58 -33.94 42.73 19.60
C THR A 58 -34.51 43.17 20.96
N THR A 59 -33.70 43.16 22.03
CA THR A 59 -33.91 44.14 23.11
C THR A 59 -32.59 44.59 23.72
N SER A 60 -32.38 45.90 23.61
CA SER A 60 -31.31 46.68 24.21
C SER A 60 -31.67 46.96 25.67
N ALA A 61 -30.74 46.69 26.60
CA ALA A 61 -30.87 47.11 28.00
C ALA A 61 -29.59 47.86 28.42
N ARG A 62 -29.80 49.13 28.74
CA ARG A 62 -28.85 50.12 29.24
C ARG A 62 -28.50 49.83 30.71
N PRO A 63 -27.22 49.92 31.13
CA PRO A 63 -26.86 49.68 32.52
C PRO A 63 -27.01 50.93 33.39
N SER A 64 -27.53 50.73 34.60
CA SER A 64 -27.59 51.67 35.71
C SER A 64 -26.25 51.73 36.43
N THR A 65 -25.77 52.96 36.66
CA THR A 65 -24.52 53.29 37.36
C THR A 65 -24.73 53.41 38.87
N THR A 66 -24.00 52.60 39.64
CA THR A 66 -23.79 52.82 41.08
C THR A 66 -22.29 52.74 41.37
N PRO A 67 -21.68 53.73 42.05
CA PRO A 67 -20.24 53.74 42.29
C PRO A 67 -19.90 52.83 43.48
N ARG A 68 -19.15 51.75 43.20
CA ARG A 68 -18.57 50.88 44.23
C ARG A 68 -17.08 51.14 44.34
N THR A 69 -16.65 51.36 45.57
CA THR A 69 -15.32 51.71 46.05
C THR A 69 -14.23 50.82 45.45
N ARG A 70 -13.22 51.45 44.84
CA ARG A 70 -12.07 50.82 44.20
C ARG A 70 -11.10 50.33 45.26
N MET A 71 -11.12 49.03 45.57
CA MET A 71 -9.96 48.35 46.16
C MET A 71 -9.05 47.88 45.03
N THR A 72 -7.86 48.46 44.97
CA THR A 72 -6.83 48.17 43.97
C THR A 72 -6.15 46.84 44.33
N THR A 73 -6.64 45.72 43.78
CA THR A 73 -5.84 44.49 43.68
C THR A 73 -5.18 44.45 42.30
N ALA A 74 -3.85 44.41 42.30
CA ALA A 74 -3.05 44.28 41.08
C ALA A 74 -3.45 43.00 40.34
N PRO A 75 -3.62 43.02 39.00
CA PRO A 75 -3.84 41.81 38.24
C PRO A 75 -2.53 41.03 38.23
N THR A 76 -2.47 39.93 38.98
CA THR A 76 -1.43 38.92 38.82
C THR A 76 -1.53 38.41 37.39
N ARG A 77 -0.58 38.82 36.56
CA ARG A 77 -0.43 38.32 35.20
C ARG A 77 -0.10 36.84 35.34
N HIS A 78 -1.11 35.98 35.27
CA HIS A 78 -0.89 34.56 35.03
C HIS A 78 -0.32 34.47 33.61
N THR A 79 1.00 34.54 33.51
CA THR A 79 1.73 34.01 32.36
C THR A 79 1.27 32.57 32.21
N ALA A 80 0.39 32.33 31.25
CA ALA A 80 0.11 30.99 30.77
C ALA A 80 1.47 30.41 30.38
N ALA A 81 1.98 29.52 31.22
CA ALA A 81 3.21 28.80 30.94
C ALA A 81 2.99 28.11 29.61
N THR A 82 3.71 28.57 28.58
CA THR A 82 3.74 27.89 27.29
C THR A 82 4.37 26.54 27.59
N GLN A 83 3.53 25.51 27.68
CA GLN A 83 4.00 24.16 27.92
C GLN A 83 5.00 23.83 26.80
N PRO A 84 6.25 23.44 27.13
CA PRO A 84 7.22 23.11 26.11
C PRO A 84 6.61 22.03 25.19
N PRO A 85 6.85 22.12 23.87
CA PRO A 85 6.35 21.12 22.94
C PRO A 85 6.77 19.73 23.45
N PRO A 86 5.90 18.71 23.36
CA PRO A 86 6.26 17.37 23.77
C PRO A 86 7.58 16.98 23.11
N PRO A 87 8.49 16.27 23.80
CA PRO A 87 9.77 15.90 23.24
C PRO A 87 9.55 15.28 21.87
N ALA A 88 10.22 15.80 20.85
CA ALA A 88 10.30 15.11 19.57
C ALA A 88 10.73 13.67 19.90
N ALA A 89 9.90 12.68 19.55
CA ALA A 89 10.23 11.28 19.80
C ALA A 89 11.67 11.07 19.33
N ALA A 90 12.56 10.71 20.25
CA ALA A 90 13.99 10.67 19.99
C ALA A 90 14.23 9.81 18.74
N ALA A 91 15.04 10.32 17.80
CA ALA A 91 15.40 9.57 16.62
C ALA A 91 15.99 8.22 17.05
N LEU A 92 15.67 7.17 16.30
CA LEU A 92 16.30 5.87 16.53
C LEU A 92 17.73 5.90 15.98
N SER A 93 18.59 5.02 16.46
CA SER A 93 19.90 4.85 15.82
C SER A 93 19.70 4.49 14.33
N PRO A 94 20.48 5.09 13.42
CA PRO A 94 20.53 4.67 12.03
C PRO A 94 20.94 3.19 11.96
N VAL A 95 20.35 2.46 11.03
CA VAL A 95 20.76 1.08 10.75
C VAL A 95 22.11 1.14 10.04
N PRO A 96 23.17 0.49 10.56
CA PRO A 96 24.45 0.44 9.87
C PRO A 96 24.32 -0.25 8.51
N ARG A 97 25.08 0.21 7.53
CA ARG A 97 25.18 -0.45 6.23
C ARG A 97 25.89 -1.78 6.40
N ALA A 98 25.13 -2.87 6.51
CA ALA A 98 25.67 -4.19 6.82
C ALA A 98 25.83 -5.03 5.53
N GLY A 99 26.71 -4.62 4.62
CA GLY A 99 27.08 -5.43 3.44
C GLY A 99 26.27 -5.11 2.17
N ALA A 100 25.03 -5.59 2.08
CA ALA A 100 24.17 -5.35 0.91
C ALA A 100 23.11 -4.28 1.20
N GLU A 101 22.93 -3.37 0.26
CA GLU A 101 21.89 -2.35 0.25
C GLU A 101 21.18 -2.37 -1.10
N PRO A 102 19.96 -1.80 -1.21
CA PRO A 102 19.38 -1.51 -2.50
C PRO A 102 20.39 -0.77 -3.39
N THR A 103 20.42 -1.14 -4.67
CA THR A 103 21.37 -0.59 -5.65
C THR A 103 21.13 0.90 -5.91
N VAL A 104 19.95 1.41 -5.58
CA VAL A 104 19.60 2.82 -5.66
C VAL A 104 19.93 3.58 -4.38
N ARG A 105 20.21 4.87 -4.54
CA ARG A 105 20.47 5.77 -3.42
C ARG A 105 19.28 5.84 -2.47
N PHE A 106 19.58 5.99 -1.18
CA PHE A 106 18.57 6.22 -0.15
C PHE A 106 17.69 7.44 -0.52
N PRO A 107 16.37 7.30 -0.46
CA PRO A 107 15.47 8.33 -0.95
C PRO A 107 15.37 9.51 0.03
N ARG A 108 15.10 10.70 -0.50
CA ARG A 108 14.63 11.82 0.33
C ARG A 108 13.15 11.62 0.61
N ASN A 109 12.83 11.19 1.83
CA ASN A 109 11.46 11.04 2.29
C ASN A 109 10.87 12.38 2.75
N GLU A 110 9.54 12.48 2.75
CA GLU A 110 8.83 13.62 3.34
C GLU A 110 8.99 13.58 4.87
N PRO A 111 9.17 14.73 5.55
CA PRO A 111 9.21 14.75 7.02
C PRO A 111 7.91 14.27 7.66
N ALA A 112 8.00 13.58 8.79
CA ALA A 112 6.82 13.22 9.58
C ALA A 112 6.04 14.44 10.06
N VAL A 113 4.71 14.30 10.19
CA VAL A 113 3.81 15.35 10.69
C VAL A 113 3.10 14.91 11.97
N GLY A 114 2.87 15.84 12.90
CA GLY A 114 2.17 15.54 14.16
C GLY A 114 2.87 14.48 15.02
N SER A 115 2.11 13.82 15.89
CA SER A 115 2.60 12.76 16.78
C SER A 115 2.32 11.36 16.25
N GLY A 116 3.12 10.39 16.71
CA GLY A 116 2.95 8.97 16.41
C GLY A 116 2.95 8.65 14.92
N ALA A 117 2.21 7.59 14.55
CA ALA A 117 2.04 7.18 13.17
C ALA A 117 1.23 8.18 12.33
N ASN A 118 0.46 9.09 12.94
CA ASN A 118 -0.37 10.10 12.26
C ASN A 118 -1.05 9.55 10.98
N ALA A 119 -1.71 8.39 11.11
CA ALA A 119 -2.31 7.69 9.99
C ALA A 119 -3.57 8.43 9.52
N SER A 120 -3.76 8.52 8.22
CA SER A 120 -4.93 9.16 7.61
C SER A 120 -5.36 8.40 6.37
N VAL A 121 -6.67 8.35 6.13
CA VAL A 121 -7.29 7.72 4.96
C VAL A 121 -8.13 8.77 4.26
N ALA A 122 -7.87 8.99 2.98
CA ALA A 122 -8.59 9.97 2.17
C ALA A 122 -8.91 9.41 0.77
N PRO A 123 -9.86 10.01 0.03
CA PRO A 123 -9.95 9.82 -1.41
C PRO A 123 -8.60 10.11 -2.08
N VAL A 124 -8.29 9.42 -3.18
CA VAL A 124 -7.08 9.70 -3.95
C VAL A 124 -7.15 11.13 -4.51
N PRO A 125 -6.25 12.06 -4.15
CA PRO A 125 -6.30 13.45 -4.63
C PRO A 125 -6.05 13.56 -6.13
N ASP A 126 -6.54 14.63 -6.78
CA ASP A 126 -6.40 14.81 -8.23
C ASP A 126 -4.94 14.80 -8.68
N ALA A 127 -4.08 15.51 -7.94
CA ALA A 127 -2.66 15.56 -8.25
C ALA A 127 -1.97 14.19 -8.23
N LEU A 128 -2.38 13.29 -7.33
CA LEU A 128 -1.85 11.92 -7.31
C LEU A 128 -2.48 11.07 -8.42
N TRP A 129 -3.80 11.16 -8.60
CA TRP A 129 -4.51 10.42 -9.64
C TRP A 129 -3.95 10.72 -11.04
N ASN A 130 -3.68 11.99 -11.35
CA ASN A 130 -3.11 12.40 -12.62
C ASN A 130 -1.73 11.79 -12.90
N ARG A 131 -0.95 11.47 -11.86
CA ARG A 131 0.32 10.75 -12.00
C ARG A 131 0.13 9.25 -12.10
N MET A 132 -0.97 8.70 -11.59
CA MET A 132 -1.28 7.26 -11.68
C MET A 132 -1.83 6.87 -13.05
N VAL A 133 -2.67 7.71 -13.64
CA VAL A 133 -3.30 7.45 -14.95
C VAL A 133 -2.25 7.31 -16.04
N GLY A 134 -2.36 6.22 -16.81
CA GLY A 134 -1.38 5.85 -17.82
C GLY A 134 -0.19 5.06 -17.26
N TYR A 135 -0.07 4.90 -15.95
CA TYR A 135 1.01 4.16 -15.29
C TYR A 135 0.40 3.04 -14.44
N SER A 136 0.29 3.24 -13.13
CA SER A 136 -0.30 2.27 -12.21
C SER A 136 -1.80 2.06 -12.40
N TRP A 137 -2.48 2.96 -13.11
CA TRP A 137 -3.86 2.79 -13.54
C TRP A 137 -4.02 3.07 -15.04
N THR A 138 -4.73 2.21 -15.75
CA THR A 138 -5.11 2.38 -17.17
C THR A 138 -6.55 1.94 -17.39
N ALA A 139 -7.12 2.26 -18.55
CA ALA A 139 -8.39 1.67 -18.96
C ALA A 139 -8.27 0.12 -18.97
N GLY A 140 -9.29 -0.57 -18.47
CA GLY A 140 -9.28 -2.03 -18.31
C GLY A 140 -8.82 -2.54 -16.93
N CYS A 141 -8.35 -1.66 -16.05
CA CYS A 141 -8.08 -2.02 -14.65
C CYS A 141 -9.37 -2.41 -13.92
N PRO A 142 -9.32 -3.41 -13.01
CA PRO A 142 -10.52 -3.97 -12.39
C PRO A 142 -11.16 -3.05 -11.34
N VAL A 143 -10.50 -1.95 -10.97
CA VAL A 143 -11.02 -0.96 -10.02
C VAL A 143 -10.81 0.46 -10.53
N GLY A 144 -11.77 1.35 -10.23
CA GLY A 144 -11.70 2.77 -10.53
C GLY A 144 -11.25 3.62 -9.34
N ARG A 145 -10.97 4.90 -9.59
CA ARG A 145 -10.55 5.88 -8.56
C ARG A 145 -11.46 5.91 -7.33
N SER A 146 -12.78 5.85 -7.53
CA SER A 146 -13.78 5.90 -6.45
C SER A 146 -13.66 4.73 -5.46
N GLN A 147 -13.11 3.60 -5.91
CA GLN A 147 -12.86 2.41 -5.09
C GLN A 147 -11.50 2.45 -4.38
N LEU A 148 -10.65 3.43 -4.67
CA LEU A 148 -9.32 3.55 -4.10
C LEU A 148 -9.26 4.64 -3.02
N ARG A 149 -8.37 4.46 -2.05
CA ARG A 149 -8.06 5.40 -0.98
C ARG A 149 -6.56 5.59 -0.88
N TYR A 150 -6.16 6.82 -0.60
CA TYR A 150 -4.78 7.14 -0.28
C TYR A 150 -4.60 7.08 1.24
N VAL A 151 -3.79 6.14 1.70
CA VAL A 151 -3.44 5.97 3.11
C VAL A 151 -2.07 6.60 3.33
N ARG A 152 -1.98 7.57 4.24
CA ARG A 152 -0.72 8.22 4.60
C ARG A 152 -0.38 7.98 6.05
N VAL A 153 0.89 7.70 6.33
CA VAL A 153 1.39 7.38 7.67
C VAL A 153 2.79 7.96 7.87
N ASN A 154 3.13 8.26 9.11
CA ASN A 154 4.52 8.40 9.54
C ASN A 154 5.12 7.01 9.77
N PHE A 155 6.40 6.85 9.45
CA PHE A 155 7.18 5.63 9.64
C PHE A 155 8.59 5.95 10.13
N TRP A 156 9.27 4.95 10.69
CA TRP A 156 10.68 5.07 11.06
C TRP A 156 11.56 4.68 9.87
N GLY A 157 12.39 5.60 9.39
CA GLY A 157 13.35 5.36 8.33
C GLY A 157 14.52 4.50 8.81
N PHE A 158 15.23 3.87 7.86
CA PHE A 158 16.52 3.22 8.17
C PHE A 158 17.59 4.21 8.64
N ASP A 159 17.45 5.49 8.32
CA ASP A 159 18.26 6.60 8.82
C ASP A 159 17.98 6.96 10.29
N GLY A 160 17.00 6.32 10.95
CA GLY A 160 16.62 6.67 12.32
C GLY A 160 15.55 7.75 12.43
N VAL A 161 15.22 8.42 11.32
CA VAL A 161 14.37 9.60 11.32
C VAL A 161 12.93 9.21 11.03
N ARG A 162 11.99 9.91 11.66
CA ARG A 162 10.58 9.79 11.32
C ARG A 162 10.30 10.47 9.98
N SER A 163 9.82 9.68 9.03
CA SER A 163 9.40 10.12 7.71
C SER A 163 7.90 9.97 7.54
N ARG A 164 7.34 10.53 6.47
CA ARG A 164 5.97 10.35 6.04
C ARG A 164 5.94 9.79 4.62
N GLY A 165 4.97 8.92 4.37
CA GLY A 165 4.73 8.35 3.06
C GLY A 165 3.29 7.92 2.91
N GLY A 166 2.99 7.19 1.84
CA GLY A 166 1.67 6.61 1.68
C GLY A 166 1.55 5.62 0.55
N VAL A 167 0.48 4.84 0.63
CA VAL A 167 0.10 3.80 -0.33
C VAL A 167 -1.33 4.04 -0.80
N VAL A 168 -1.62 3.64 -2.04
CA VAL A 168 -3.00 3.62 -2.55
C VAL A 168 -3.53 2.21 -2.45
N VAL A 169 -4.69 2.03 -1.82
CA VAL A 169 -5.32 0.72 -1.59
C VAL A 169 -6.80 0.80 -1.91
N ASN A 170 -7.46 -0.35 -2.03
CA ASN A 170 -8.90 -0.44 -2.10
C ASN A 170 -9.54 0.11 -0.81
N ALA A 171 -10.67 0.80 -0.94
CA ALA A 171 -11.44 1.30 0.19
C ALA A 171 -11.78 0.20 1.20
N SER A 172 -11.96 -1.05 0.76
CA SER A 172 -12.27 -2.21 1.61
C SER A 172 -11.16 -2.59 2.60
N ILE A 173 -9.91 -2.25 2.31
CA ILE A 173 -8.76 -2.55 3.18
C ILE A 173 -8.06 -1.30 3.73
N ALA A 174 -8.55 -0.10 3.42
CA ALA A 174 -7.89 1.15 3.78
C ALA A 174 -7.75 1.35 5.29
N GLY A 175 -8.78 0.99 6.07
CA GLY A 175 -8.72 1.03 7.54
C GLY A 175 -7.73 0.01 8.12
N ALA A 176 -7.75 -1.22 7.62
CA ALA A 176 -6.81 -2.28 7.99
C ALA A 176 -5.36 -1.88 7.70
N THR A 177 -5.13 -1.26 6.53
CA THR A 177 -3.82 -0.73 6.11
C THR A 177 -3.32 0.34 7.09
N ALA A 178 -4.15 1.32 7.42
CA ALA A 178 -3.80 2.37 8.38
C ALA A 178 -3.48 1.81 9.77
N ALA A 179 -4.25 0.83 10.25
CA ALA A 179 -4.02 0.16 11.52
C ALA A 179 -2.72 -0.65 11.52
N ALA A 180 -2.44 -1.39 10.45
CA ALA A 180 -1.22 -2.19 10.31
C ALA A 180 0.04 -1.31 10.36
N PHE A 181 0.08 -0.23 9.56
CA PHE A 181 1.21 0.69 9.59
C PHE A 181 1.34 1.45 10.91
N THR A 182 0.22 1.76 11.58
CA THR A 182 0.26 2.32 12.94
C THR A 182 0.94 1.37 13.92
N ARG A 183 0.65 0.06 13.81
CA ARG A 183 1.29 -0.96 14.62
C ARG A 183 2.77 -1.15 14.26
N LEU A 184 3.14 -1.13 12.98
CA LEU A 184 4.54 -1.14 12.57
C LEU A 184 5.32 0.05 13.12
N TYR A 185 4.73 1.26 13.10
CA TYR A 185 5.35 2.45 13.69
C TYR A 185 5.61 2.26 15.19
N ALA A 186 4.64 1.72 15.94
CA ALA A 186 4.78 1.44 17.36
C ALA A 186 5.86 0.39 17.66
N LEU A 187 6.00 -0.59 16.77
CA LEU A 187 7.07 -1.61 16.80
C LEU A 187 8.44 -1.08 16.35
N GLN A 188 8.53 0.20 15.97
CA GLN A 188 9.76 0.80 15.43
C GLN A 188 10.31 0.05 14.21
N PHE A 189 9.42 -0.61 13.45
CA PHE A 189 9.77 -1.30 12.22
C PHE A 189 10.30 -0.31 11.20
N ARG A 190 11.44 -0.63 10.57
CA ARG A 190 12.11 0.26 9.63
C ARG A 190 11.50 0.13 8.25
N ILE A 191 11.20 1.26 7.62
CA ILE A 191 10.72 1.33 6.25
C ILE A 191 11.65 2.28 5.49
N ARG A 192 12.13 1.86 4.32
CA ARG A 192 13.06 2.70 3.54
C ARG A 192 12.35 3.85 2.85
N GLN A 193 11.25 3.53 2.18
CA GLN A 193 10.32 4.50 1.60
C GLN A 193 8.95 3.88 1.41
N MET A 194 7.97 4.77 1.30
CA MET A 194 6.58 4.42 1.04
C MET A 194 6.01 5.43 0.06
N LYS A 195 6.15 5.12 -1.23
CA LYS A 195 5.71 5.98 -2.33
C LYS A 195 4.63 5.26 -3.14
N PRO A 196 3.53 5.95 -3.51
CA PRO A 196 2.56 5.40 -4.43
C PRO A 196 3.21 4.97 -5.74
N MET A 197 2.65 3.92 -6.33
CA MET A 197 2.98 3.56 -7.70
C MET A 197 2.34 4.59 -8.63
N ASP A 198 3.14 5.48 -9.22
CA ASP A 198 2.72 6.53 -10.15
C ASP A 198 3.76 6.72 -11.27
N SER A 199 3.63 7.79 -12.05
CA SER A 199 4.50 8.13 -13.18
C SER A 199 5.99 8.18 -12.85
N GLY A 200 6.35 8.43 -11.58
CA GLY A 200 7.74 8.49 -11.14
C GLY A 200 8.50 7.16 -11.26
N TRP A 201 7.79 6.03 -11.32
CA TRP A 201 8.39 4.71 -11.54
C TRP A 201 8.53 4.37 -13.03
N GLY A 202 7.88 5.11 -13.92
CA GLY A 202 7.75 4.72 -15.33
C GLY A 202 6.78 3.55 -15.53
N ARG A 203 6.69 3.07 -16.78
CA ARG A 203 5.75 2.01 -17.17
C ARG A 203 6.35 0.63 -16.89
N ASN A 204 5.49 -0.34 -16.53
CA ASN A 204 5.91 -1.72 -16.36
C ASN A 204 6.38 -2.29 -17.71
N PRO A 205 7.61 -2.84 -17.81
CA PRO A 205 8.12 -3.41 -19.05
C PRO A 205 7.40 -4.71 -19.46
N LYS A 206 6.65 -5.36 -18.56
CA LYS A 206 6.03 -6.67 -18.78
C LYS A 206 4.49 -6.65 -18.82
N GLY A 207 3.85 -5.48 -18.85
CA GLY A 207 2.39 -5.39 -18.89
C GLY A 207 1.85 -4.02 -18.48
N PRO A 208 0.56 -3.94 -18.12
CA PRO A 208 0.01 -2.72 -17.54
C PRO A 208 0.64 -2.46 -16.16
N GLY A 209 0.51 -1.23 -15.69
CA GLY A 209 1.01 -0.81 -14.39
C GLY A 209 2.25 0.07 -14.46
N ALA A 210 2.61 0.62 -13.30
CA ALA A 210 3.88 1.28 -13.09
C ALA A 210 4.99 0.23 -12.92
N ASN A 211 6.24 0.61 -13.15
CA ASN A 211 7.38 -0.31 -13.13
C ASN A 211 7.65 -0.92 -11.75
N ASP A 212 7.11 -2.11 -11.56
CA ASP A 212 7.21 -2.90 -10.32
C ASP A 212 8.68 -3.24 -10.00
N TYR A 213 9.44 -3.66 -11.01
CA TYR A 213 10.86 -4.01 -10.85
C TYR A 213 11.71 -2.81 -10.41
N ALA A 214 11.39 -1.60 -10.87
CA ALA A 214 12.05 -0.40 -10.40
C ALA A 214 11.70 -0.08 -8.94
N ALA A 215 10.45 -0.32 -8.53
CA ALA A 215 10.02 -0.16 -7.14
C ALA A 215 10.69 -1.17 -6.21
N MET A 216 10.76 -2.44 -6.62
CA MET A 216 11.45 -3.50 -5.87
C MET A 216 12.94 -3.20 -5.69
N ASN A 217 13.63 -2.83 -6.77
CA ASN A 217 15.04 -2.45 -6.71
C ASN A 217 15.28 -1.22 -5.82
N ALA A 218 14.25 -0.40 -5.62
CA ALA A 218 14.27 0.75 -4.75
C ALA A 218 13.81 0.47 -3.33
N ASP A 219 13.42 -0.77 -3.02
CA ASP A 219 12.94 -1.18 -1.70
C ASP A 219 11.75 -0.30 -1.26
N ASN A 220 10.78 -0.16 -2.16
CA ASN A 220 9.62 0.68 -1.95
C ASN A 220 8.46 -0.11 -1.34
N THR A 221 8.00 0.32 -0.18
CA THR A 221 6.70 -0.13 0.31
C THR A 221 5.59 0.42 -0.59
N SER A 222 4.83 -0.49 -1.22
CA SER A 222 3.86 -0.17 -2.26
C SER A 222 2.56 -0.97 -2.10
N ALA A 223 1.54 -0.65 -2.90
CA ALA A 223 0.26 -1.35 -2.88
C ALA A 223 -0.38 -1.35 -4.27
N PHE A 224 -1.45 -0.57 -4.50
CA PHE A 224 -2.15 -0.57 -5.79
C PHE A 224 -1.19 -0.35 -6.98
N ASN A 225 -1.15 -1.33 -7.87
CA ASN A 225 -0.49 -1.28 -9.16
C ASN A 225 -1.27 -2.21 -10.09
N CYS A 226 -1.91 -1.66 -11.13
CA CYS A 226 -2.70 -2.44 -12.07
C CYS A 226 -1.81 -3.24 -13.03
N ARG A 227 -1.25 -4.34 -12.51
CA ARG A 227 -0.33 -5.23 -13.20
C ARG A 227 -0.80 -6.68 -13.16
N TYR A 228 -0.20 -7.49 -14.01
CA TYR A 228 -0.32 -8.94 -13.92
C TYR A 228 0.47 -9.51 -12.73
N VAL A 229 0.23 -10.78 -12.42
CA VAL A 229 1.02 -11.53 -11.43
C VAL A 229 2.50 -11.53 -11.85
N GLY A 230 3.37 -11.12 -10.93
CA GLY A 230 4.82 -11.03 -11.19
C GLY A 230 5.42 -12.40 -11.44
N GLY A 231 6.31 -12.51 -12.43
CA GLY A 231 6.88 -13.80 -12.85
C GLY A 231 5.93 -14.70 -13.66
N GLN A 232 4.65 -14.33 -13.79
CA GLN A 232 3.64 -15.05 -14.58
C GLN A 232 2.91 -14.13 -15.58
N GLU A 233 3.54 -13.03 -16.02
CA GLU A 233 2.87 -11.99 -16.80
C GLU A 233 2.30 -12.50 -18.14
N ALA A 234 2.90 -13.55 -18.71
CA ALA A 234 2.42 -14.19 -19.93
C ALA A 234 0.98 -14.74 -19.81
N SER A 235 0.54 -15.10 -18.60
CA SER A 235 -0.83 -15.59 -18.31
C SER A 235 -1.88 -14.48 -18.35
N LYS A 236 -1.46 -13.21 -18.26
CA LYS A 236 -2.32 -12.01 -18.19
C LYS A 236 -3.35 -12.04 -17.05
N VAL A 237 -3.08 -12.81 -15.99
CA VAL A 237 -3.89 -12.81 -14.77
C VAL A 237 -3.53 -11.59 -13.93
N TYR A 238 -4.54 -10.80 -13.54
CA TYR A 238 -4.33 -9.64 -12.68
C TYR A 238 -3.89 -10.05 -11.26
N SER A 239 -2.86 -9.36 -10.76
CA SER A 239 -2.41 -9.48 -9.38
C SER A 239 -3.44 -8.89 -8.40
N LYS A 240 -3.40 -9.30 -7.12
CA LYS A 240 -4.14 -8.61 -6.05
C LYS A 240 -3.81 -7.12 -5.94
N HIS A 241 -2.59 -6.72 -6.33
CA HIS A 241 -2.23 -5.31 -6.46
C HIS A 241 -3.13 -4.55 -7.44
N ALA A 242 -3.62 -5.20 -8.50
CA ALA A 242 -4.52 -4.57 -9.47
C ALA A 242 -5.92 -4.30 -8.90
N TYR A 243 -6.33 -5.04 -7.85
CA TYR A 243 -7.58 -4.79 -7.13
C TYR A 243 -7.39 -3.83 -5.95
N GLY A 244 -6.14 -3.45 -5.66
CA GLY A 244 -5.77 -2.63 -4.50
C GLY A 244 -5.92 -3.36 -3.16
N THR A 245 -5.97 -4.69 -3.16
CA THR A 245 -6.15 -5.48 -1.92
C THR A 245 -4.86 -6.15 -1.44
N ALA A 246 -3.72 -5.72 -1.97
CA ALA A 246 -2.40 -6.17 -1.57
C ALA A 246 -1.45 -5.02 -1.24
N ILE A 247 -0.47 -5.31 -0.38
CA ILE A 247 0.58 -4.39 0.09
C ILE A 247 1.89 -5.16 0.09
N ASP A 248 2.92 -4.59 -0.54
CA ASP A 248 4.30 -5.07 -0.46
C ASP A 248 5.09 -4.09 0.43
N VAL A 249 5.92 -4.61 1.34
CA VAL A 249 6.66 -3.79 2.32
C VAL A 249 8.14 -4.15 2.29
N ASN A 250 8.98 -3.15 2.01
CA ASN A 250 10.44 -3.24 1.92
C ASN A 250 10.90 -4.45 1.08
N ASP A 251 10.64 -4.37 -0.22
CA ASP A 251 10.87 -5.42 -1.19
C ASP A 251 12.30 -6.01 -1.16
N PHE A 252 13.32 -5.21 -0.81
CA PHE A 252 14.71 -5.69 -0.68
C PHE A 252 14.92 -6.48 0.61
N GLU A 253 14.39 -6.01 1.74
CA GLU A 253 14.44 -6.74 3.01
C GLU A 253 13.53 -7.97 3.04
N ASN A 254 12.51 -8.00 2.17
CA ASN A 254 11.47 -9.02 2.13
C ASN A 254 11.29 -9.55 0.71
N PRO A 255 12.25 -10.33 0.18
CA PRO A 255 12.25 -10.71 -1.22
C PRO A 255 11.09 -11.63 -1.61
N TYR A 256 10.74 -11.58 -2.89
CA TYR A 256 9.81 -12.50 -3.53
C TYR A 256 10.56 -13.65 -4.20
N VAL A 257 10.14 -14.88 -3.95
CA VAL A 257 10.62 -16.09 -4.64
C VAL A 257 9.57 -16.51 -5.66
N ALA A 258 9.88 -16.37 -6.95
CA ALA A 258 9.01 -16.81 -8.02
C ALA A 258 8.99 -18.34 -8.16
N ASP A 259 7.96 -18.88 -8.83
CA ASP A 259 7.78 -20.33 -9.00
C ASP A 259 8.95 -21.03 -9.72
N ASN A 260 9.71 -20.29 -10.53
CA ASN A 260 10.90 -20.78 -11.21
C ASN A 260 12.19 -20.66 -10.37
N GLY A 261 12.08 -20.27 -9.10
CA GLY A 261 13.20 -20.06 -8.18
C GLY A 261 13.92 -18.71 -8.33
N THR A 262 13.50 -17.84 -9.25
CA THR A 262 14.07 -16.49 -9.36
C THR A 262 13.69 -15.67 -8.13
N VAL A 263 14.65 -14.98 -7.54
CA VAL A 263 14.44 -14.13 -6.36
C VAL A 263 14.53 -12.67 -6.78
N TYR A 264 13.56 -11.86 -6.33
CA TYR A 264 13.49 -10.44 -6.59
C TYR A 264 13.43 -9.64 -5.27
N PRO A 265 14.09 -8.47 -5.19
CA PRO A 265 15.12 -7.98 -6.11
C PRO A 265 16.50 -8.64 -5.86
N ASP A 266 16.72 -9.22 -4.67
CA ASP A 266 18.01 -9.72 -4.23
C ASP A 266 17.88 -10.92 -3.27
N THR A 267 18.91 -11.76 -3.19
CA THR A 267 18.93 -12.96 -2.33
C THR A 267 19.45 -12.69 -0.92
N TYR A 268 19.97 -11.50 -0.63
CA TYR A 268 20.65 -11.17 0.62
C TYR A 268 19.84 -11.50 1.87
N PHE A 269 18.55 -11.16 1.86
CA PHE A 269 17.64 -11.41 2.97
C PHE A 269 16.85 -12.73 2.84
N LEU A 270 17.20 -13.60 1.89
CA LEU A 270 16.49 -14.88 1.71
C LEU A 270 16.65 -15.79 2.93
N ARG A 271 17.83 -15.78 3.56
CA ARG A 271 18.02 -16.43 4.87
C ARG A 271 17.41 -15.55 5.95
N ARG A 272 16.22 -15.92 6.42
CA ARG A 272 15.36 -15.12 7.31
C ARG A 272 15.91 -15.00 8.74
N ALA A 273 16.91 -14.15 8.93
CA ALA A 273 17.35 -13.73 10.26
C ALA A 273 16.61 -12.45 10.71
N PRO A 274 16.31 -12.28 12.01
CA PRO A 274 15.77 -11.02 12.51
C PRO A 274 16.71 -9.84 12.21
N ALA A 275 16.19 -8.83 11.52
CA ALA A 275 16.89 -7.58 11.24
C ALA A 275 15.88 -6.43 11.06
N PRO A 276 16.32 -5.16 11.14
CA PRO A 276 15.45 -4.01 10.89
C PRO A 276 14.78 -4.09 9.51
N GLY A 277 13.45 -3.93 9.47
CA GLY A 277 12.68 -3.95 8.21
C GLY A 277 12.40 -5.33 7.62
N VAL A 278 12.81 -6.41 8.30
CA VAL A 278 12.63 -7.80 7.85
C VAL A 278 11.45 -8.45 8.58
N PHE A 279 10.53 -9.06 7.84
CA PHE A 279 9.49 -9.92 8.40
C PHE A 279 10.00 -11.33 8.68
N THR A 280 9.79 -11.82 9.89
CA THR A 280 10.05 -13.20 10.29
C THR A 280 8.74 -13.90 10.65
N GLY A 281 8.66 -15.21 10.39
CA GLY A 281 7.48 -16.02 10.69
C GLY A 281 7.12 -15.95 12.17
N GLY A 282 5.83 -15.75 12.48
CA GLY A 282 5.34 -15.58 13.85
C GLY A 282 5.74 -14.26 14.53
N GLY A 283 6.47 -13.37 13.84
CA GLY A 283 6.91 -12.09 14.37
C GLY A 283 5.77 -11.08 14.55
N SER A 284 5.93 -10.19 15.53
CA SER A 284 4.96 -9.12 15.83
C SER A 284 4.71 -8.18 14.64
N ALA A 285 5.69 -8.00 13.76
CA ALA A 285 5.58 -7.21 12.55
C ALA A 285 4.66 -7.86 11.50
N VAL A 286 4.73 -9.17 11.29
CA VAL A 286 3.74 -9.90 10.47
C VAL A 286 2.36 -9.80 11.10
N GLY A 287 2.30 -9.94 12.43
CA GLY A 287 1.10 -9.74 13.25
C GLY A 287 0.43 -8.38 13.06
N ALA A 288 1.15 -7.34 12.61
CA ALA A 288 0.59 -6.03 12.35
C ALA A 288 -0.46 -6.04 11.22
N PHE A 289 -0.25 -6.87 10.19
CA PHE A 289 -1.17 -7.03 9.08
C PHE A 289 -2.15 -8.18 9.30
N THR A 290 -1.66 -9.32 9.81
CA THR A 290 -2.50 -10.52 9.95
C THR A 290 -3.59 -10.35 10.99
N SER A 291 -3.36 -9.56 12.05
CA SER A 291 -4.42 -9.21 13.01
C SER A 291 -5.51 -8.31 12.42
N GLN A 292 -5.30 -7.75 11.21
CA GLN A 292 -6.28 -6.95 10.48
C GLN A 292 -6.98 -7.78 9.38
N GLY A 293 -6.74 -9.10 9.34
CA GLY A 293 -7.36 -10.02 8.38
C GLY A 293 -6.64 -10.14 7.04
N LEU A 294 -5.42 -9.60 6.90
CA LEU A 294 -4.58 -9.86 5.72
C LEU A 294 -3.84 -11.18 5.88
N ARG A 295 -3.63 -11.89 4.77
CA ARG A 295 -2.79 -13.10 4.70
C ARG A 295 -1.38 -12.70 4.29
N TRP A 296 -0.38 -13.37 4.85
CA TRP A 296 1.03 -13.10 4.55
C TRP A 296 1.58 -14.09 3.52
N GLY A 297 2.16 -13.57 2.43
CA GLY A 297 2.73 -14.36 1.33
C GLY A 297 3.99 -15.14 1.73
N GLY A 298 4.67 -14.75 2.81
CA GLY A 298 5.81 -15.48 3.35
C GLY A 298 5.49 -16.89 3.88
N SER A 299 4.21 -17.27 3.94
CA SER A 299 3.74 -18.61 4.32
C SER A 299 3.46 -19.55 3.14
N TRP A 300 3.60 -19.08 1.91
CA TRP A 300 3.38 -19.88 0.70
C TRP A 300 4.56 -20.82 0.40
N SER A 301 4.33 -21.80 -0.48
CA SER A 301 5.38 -22.75 -0.90
C SER A 301 6.53 -22.07 -1.63
N HIS A 302 6.21 -21.06 -2.46
CA HIS A 302 7.15 -20.09 -3.00
C HIS A 302 6.90 -18.77 -2.27
N PRO A 303 7.71 -18.44 -1.25
CA PRO A 303 7.41 -17.33 -0.36
C PRO A 303 7.47 -15.97 -1.07
N ASP A 304 6.46 -15.15 -0.80
CA ASP A 304 6.47 -13.73 -1.13
C ASP A 304 6.53 -12.93 0.18
N TYR A 305 7.74 -12.67 0.69
CA TYR A 305 7.93 -12.17 2.06
C TYR A 305 7.45 -10.73 2.25
N GLN A 306 7.49 -9.92 1.19
CA GLN A 306 6.98 -8.54 1.17
C GLN A 306 5.46 -8.49 1.25
N HIS A 307 4.78 -9.55 0.81
CA HIS A 307 3.41 -9.48 0.38
C HIS A 307 2.37 -9.77 1.45
N PHE A 308 1.35 -8.91 1.52
CA PHE A 308 0.15 -9.09 2.32
C PHE A 308 -1.10 -8.84 1.49
N GLU A 309 -2.06 -9.77 1.52
CA GLU A 309 -3.27 -9.67 0.69
C GLU A 309 -4.58 -9.98 1.42
N ARG A 310 -5.68 -9.55 0.81
CA ARG A 310 -7.05 -9.95 1.11
C ARG A 310 -7.84 -10.28 -0.16
#